data_AF-A0A962LYJ4-F1
#
_entry.id   AF-A0A962LYJ4-F1
#
_cell.length_a   1.000
_cell.length_b   1.000
_cell.length_c   1.000
_cell.angle_alpha   90.00
_cell.angle_beta   90.00
_cell.angle_gamma   90.00
#
_symmetry.space_group_name_H-M   'P 1'
#
loop_
_entity.id
_entity.type
_entity.pdbx_description
1 polymer ?
#
loop_
_entity_poly.entity_id
_entity_poly.type
_entity_poly.pdbx_seq_one_letter_code
_entity_poly.pdbx_strand_id
1 'polypeptide(L)' 'PIDGRYGSKTELLREVFSEYGLIKRRVLVEIRWLQCLAAHEGVPEVPSLS' A
#
# COMPACT_ATOMS: atom_id res chain seq x y z
N PRO A 1 25.59 -5.39 -2.00
CA PRO A 1 26.05 -5.63 -0.60
C PRO A 1 25.00 -5.26 0.47
N ILE A 2 24.14 -4.28 0.19
CA ILE A 2 23.08 -3.80 1.10
C ILE A 2 22.19 -4.95 1.56
N ASP A 3 21.64 -5.75 0.63
CA ASP A 3 20.80 -6.90 0.99
C ASP A 3 21.58 -8.17 1.37
N GLY A 4 22.91 -8.15 1.26
CA GLY A 4 23.81 -9.27 1.53
C GLY A 4 24.65 -9.05 2.78
N ARG A 5 25.93 -8.66 2.60
CA ARG A 5 26.89 -8.43 3.70
C ARG A 5 26.36 -7.55 4.83
N TYR A 6 25.51 -6.56 4.53
CA TYR A 6 24.95 -5.64 5.51
C TYR A 6 23.43 -5.81 5.71
N GLY A 7 22.86 -6.93 5.24
CA GLY A 7 21.40 -7.14 5.24
C GLY A 7 20.77 -7.02 6.63
N SER A 8 21.47 -7.47 7.68
CA SER A 8 21.00 -7.33 9.07
C SER A 8 20.95 -5.87 9.56
N LYS A 9 21.66 -4.95 8.90
CA LYS A 9 21.64 -3.51 9.21
C LYS A 9 20.49 -2.79 8.52
N THR A 10 19.91 -3.39 7.48
CA THR A 10 18.84 -2.80 6.67
C THR A 10 17.58 -3.64 6.63
N GLU A 11 17.44 -4.62 7.52
CA GLU A 11 16.31 -5.55 7.55
C GLU A 11 14.96 -4.82 7.63
N LEU A 12 14.86 -3.82 8.50
CA LEU A 12 13.66 -2.98 8.65
C LEU A 12 13.28 -2.21 7.38
N LEU A 13 14.25 -1.91 6.50
CA LEU A 13 14.00 -1.19 5.25
C LEU A 13 13.29 -2.06 4.22
N ARG A 14 13.40 -3.39 4.31
CA ARG A 14 12.77 -4.31 3.36
C ARG A 14 11.25 -4.21 3.39
N GLU A 15 10.66 -4.02 4.56
CA GLU A 15 9.21 -3.84 4.64
C GLU A 15 8.71 -2.58 3.94
N VAL A 16 9.57 -1.60 3.70
CA VAL A 16 9.19 -0.29 3.14
C VAL A 16 9.62 -0.15 1.68
N PHE A 17 10.87 -0.46 1.38
CA PHE A 17 11.53 -0.11 0.12
C PHE A 17 11.80 -1.30 -0.82
N SER A 18 11.45 -2.53 -0.41
CA SER A 18 11.45 -3.65 -1.33
C SER A 18 10.25 -3.60 -2.28
N GLU A 19 10.24 -4.47 -3.28
CA GLU A 19 9.07 -4.72 -4.11
C GLU A 19 7.83 -5.10 -3.28
N TYR A 20 8.00 -5.94 -2.25
CA TYR A 20 6.92 -6.23 -1.29
C TYR A 20 6.42 -4.95 -0.61
N GLY A 21 7.34 -4.10 -0.15
CA GLY A 21 7.00 -2.82 0.48
C GLY A 21 6.20 -1.92 -0.46
N LEU A 22 6.61 -1.82 -1.72
CA LEU A 22 5.92 -1.07 -2.77
C LEU A 22 4.52 -1.63 -3.04
N ILE A 23 4.39 -2.93 -3.29
CA ILE A 23 3.10 -3.57 -3.57
C ILE A 23 2.15 -3.43 -2.39
N LYS A 24 2.64 -3.59 -1.15
CA LYS A 24 1.84 -3.37 0.08
C LYS A 24 1.26 -1.96 0.13
N ARG A 25 2.02 -0.91 -0.23
CA ARG A 25 1.50 0.47 -0.27
C ARG A 25 0.54 0.68 -1.44
N ARG A 26 0.82 0.12 -2.62
CA ARG A 26 -0.09 0.20 -3.77
C ARG A 26 -1.46 -0.39 -3.42
N VAL A 27 -1.49 -1.61 -2.89
CA VAL A 27 -2.74 -2.25 -2.44
C VAL A 27 -3.46 -1.40 -1.41
N LEU A 28 -2.74 -0.85 -0.42
CA LEU A 28 -3.34 0.04 0.58
C LEU A 28 -3.98 1.27 -0.08
N VAL A 29 -3.28 1.95 -0.99
CA VAL A 29 -3.79 3.14 -1.68
C VAL A 29 -5.01 2.80 -2.53
N GLU A 30 -4.98 1.71 -3.29
CA GLU A 30 -6.12 1.27 -4.12
C GLU A 30 -7.37 0.99 -3.26
N ILE A 31 -7.20 0.32 -2.11
CA ILE A 31 -8.30 0.09 -1.17
C ILE A 31 -8.84 1.42 -0.61
N ARG A 32 -7.94 2.32 -0.20
CA ARG A 32 -8.34 3.63 0.35
C ARG A 32 -8.98 4.51 -0.71
N TRP A 33 -8.55 4.41 -1.95
CA TRP A 33 -9.15 5.08 -3.09
C TRP A 33 -10.58 4.58 -3.33
N LEU A 34 -10.78 3.26 -3.37
CA LEU A 34 -12.12 2.68 -3.51
C LEU A 34 -13.03 3.07 -2.34
N GLN A 35 -12.52 3.03 -1.10
CA GLN A 35 -13.26 3.49 0.07
C GLN A 35 -13.64 4.97 -0.01
N CYS A 36 -12.74 5.82 -0.52
CA CYS A 36 -12.99 7.24 -0.73
C CYS A 36 -14.09 7.46 -1.76
N LEU A 37 -14.06 6.73 -2.87
CA LEU A 37 -15.10 6.78 -3.91
C LEU A 37 -16.46 6.34 -3.36
N ALA A 38 -16.51 5.23 -2.63
CA ALA A 38 -17.73 4.71 -2.03
C ALA A 38 -18.36 5.65 -0.98
N ALA A 39 -17.55 6.48 -0.33
CA ALA A 39 -18.02 7.47 0.64
C ALA A 39 -18.44 8.80 0.00
N HIS A 40 -18.20 9.00 -1.30
CA HIS A 40 -18.44 10.27 -1.98
C HIS A 40 -19.83 10.31 -2.61
N GLU A 41 -20.74 11.12 -2.07
CA GLU A 41 -22.14 11.22 -2.52
C GLU A 41 -22.30 11.56 -4.02
N GLY A 42 -21.33 12.27 -4.60
CA GLY A 42 -21.30 12.60 -6.03
C GLY A 42 -20.88 11.47 -6.99
N VAL A 43 -20.62 10.26 -6.49
CA VAL A 43 -20.25 9.07 -7.30
C VAL A 43 -21.27 7.95 -7.06
N PRO A 44 -22.48 8.03 -7.64
CA PRO A 44 -23.56 7.08 -7.37
C PRO A 44 -23.29 5.65 -7.89
N GLU A 45 -22.34 5.47 -8.81
CA GLU A 45 -21.95 4.16 -9.35
C GLU A 45 -21.21 3.29 -8.32
N VAL A 46 -20.70 3.89 -7.24
CA VAL A 46 -19.98 3.20 -6.17
C VAL A 46 -20.72 3.40 -4.85
N PRO A 47 -21.61 2.48 -4.45
CA PRO A 47 -22.35 2.60 -3.20
C PRO A 47 -21.46 2.40 -1.98
N SER A 48 -21.93 2.87 -0.82
CA SER A 48 -21.24 2.70 0.47
C SER A 48 -20.90 1.24 0.74
N LEU A 49 -19.64 0.99 1.11
CA LEU A 49 -19.15 -0.32 1.51
C LEU A 49 -19.66 -0.68 2.92
N SER A 50 -19.98 -1.95 3.16
CA SER A 50 -20.46 -2.49 4.44
C SER A 50 -19.36 -2.72 5.47
#